data_AF-A0A2N5HFJ2-F1
#
_entry.id   AF-A0A2N5HFJ2-F1
#
_cell.length_a   1.000
_cell.length_b   1.000
_cell.length_c   1.000
_cell.angle_alpha   90.00
_cell.angle_beta   90.00
_cell.angle_gamma   90.00
#
_symmetry.space_group_name_H-M   'P 1'
#
loop_
_entity.id
_entity.type
_entity.pdbx_description
1 polymer ?
#
loop_
_entity_poly.entity_id
_entity_poly.type
_entity_poly.pdbx_seq_one_letter_code
_entity_poly.pdbx_strand_id
1 'polypeptide(L)'
;MRKFIMITGLFFILFILAGFLADYFYYGPVKQQEVKKGMLKQLSSKYGKDFIVNHIIYEKALGDDEGMYSAEVYPKGNKDLEFQVFVSENGKLVDESFKETKWRSEAIKSWEPFMSKFGNITYAVNIHIPEEIAEQYSVEDTYEEIYQKHKHLMSEYVFIGQIEKSFDKKKETARVIEMANHALQRELKDFSVEWTYYEKGKKNADVFELRDTVPSYSWRFSRKGVSNGVTAESLEPFFTQH
;
A
#
# COMPACT_ATOMS: atom_id res chain seq x y z
N MET A 1 -12.42 -29.25 54.84
CA MET A 1 -11.50 -29.45 53.69
C MET A 1 -12.10 -29.02 52.35
N ARG A 2 -13.18 -29.65 51.83
CA ARG A 2 -13.79 -29.29 50.52
C ARG A 2 -14.15 -27.80 50.33
N LYS A 3 -14.77 -27.16 51.33
CA LYS A 3 -15.10 -25.71 51.26
C LYS A 3 -13.85 -24.83 51.19
N PHE A 4 -12.77 -25.23 51.86
CA PHE A 4 -11.51 -24.48 51.87
C PHE A 4 -10.82 -24.55 50.50
N ILE A 5 -10.79 -25.74 49.88
CA ILE A 5 -10.27 -25.96 48.51
C ILE A 5 -11.08 -25.20 47.46
N MET A 6 -12.40 -25.13 47.63
CA MET A 6 -13.28 -24.40 46.72
C MET A 6 -13.06 -22.87 46.82
N ILE A 7 -12.88 -22.36 48.04
CA ILE A 7 -12.60 -20.94 48.28
C ILE A 7 -11.23 -20.56 47.73
N THR A 8 -10.17 -21.33 48.00
CA THR A 8 -8.84 -21.06 47.45
C THR A 8 -8.79 -21.19 45.93
N GLY A 9 -9.52 -22.15 45.34
CA GLY A 9 -9.65 -22.27 43.88
C GLY A 9 -10.32 -21.06 43.24
N LEU A 10 -11.38 -20.52 43.87
CA LEU A 10 -12.06 -19.32 43.40
C LEU A 10 -11.14 -18.09 43.45
N PHE A 11 -10.37 -17.92 44.53
CA PHE A 11 -9.39 -16.85 44.64
C PHE A 11 -8.29 -16.94 43.58
N PHE A 12 -7.83 -18.15 43.24
CA PHE A 12 -6.83 -18.35 42.21
C PHE A 12 -7.34 -17.94 40.81
N ILE A 13 -8.58 -18.34 40.48
CA ILE A 13 -9.24 -17.93 39.22
C ILE A 13 -9.41 -16.41 39.17
N LEU A 14 -9.86 -15.80 40.26
CA LEU A 14 -10.00 -14.34 40.36
C LEU A 14 -8.67 -13.62 40.19
N PHE A 15 -7.57 -14.17 40.73
CA PHE A 15 -6.23 -13.58 40.59
C PHE A 15 -5.72 -13.66 39.15
N ILE A 16 -5.92 -14.79 38.48
CA ILE A 16 -5.61 -14.95 37.05
C ILE A 16 -6.43 -13.97 36.21
N LEU A 17 -7.75 -13.89 36.47
CA LEU A 17 -8.64 -12.97 35.74
C LEU A 17 -8.25 -11.51 35.97
N ALA A 18 -7.91 -11.13 37.21
CA ALA A 18 -7.42 -9.80 37.54
C ALA A 18 -6.10 -9.48 36.81
N GLY A 19 -5.20 -10.46 36.69
CA GLY A 19 -3.97 -10.34 35.90
C GLY A 19 -4.24 -10.07 34.42
N PHE A 20 -5.14 -10.85 33.80
CA PHE A 20 -5.55 -10.61 32.41
C PHE A 20 -6.22 -9.24 32.22
N LEU A 21 -7.08 -8.83 33.15
CA LEU A 21 -7.74 -7.53 33.09
C LEU A 21 -6.74 -6.39 33.26
N ALA A 22 -5.77 -6.51 34.16
CA ALA A 22 -4.72 -5.51 34.35
C ALA A 22 -3.83 -5.40 33.10
N ASP A 23 -3.46 -6.53 32.49
CA ASP A 23 -2.67 -6.54 31.26
C ASP A 23 -3.43 -5.88 30.10
N TYR A 24 -4.69 -6.28 29.89
CA TYR A 24 -5.51 -5.78 28.78
C TYR A 24 -5.94 -4.31 28.93
N PHE A 25 -6.37 -3.88 30.12
CA PHE A 25 -6.93 -2.55 30.33
C PHE A 25 -5.91 -1.50 30.80
N TYR A 26 -4.74 -1.92 31.30
CA TYR A 26 -3.77 -0.99 31.86
C TYR A 26 -2.39 -1.11 31.19
N TYR A 27 -1.73 -2.26 31.27
CA TYR A 27 -0.36 -2.38 30.78
C TYR A 27 -0.24 -2.32 29.26
N GLY A 28 -1.15 -2.96 28.52
CA GLY A 28 -1.21 -2.89 27.05
C GLY A 28 -1.36 -1.46 26.54
N PRO A 29 -2.39 -0.71 26.96
CA PRO A 29 -2.57 0.69 26.55
C PRO A 29 -1.40 1.60 26.92
N VAL A 30 -0.79 1.42 28.10
CA VAL A 30 0.39 2.20 28.52
C VAL A 30 1.59 1.91 27.62
N LYS A 31 1.91 0.64 27.37
CA LYS A 31 3.01 0.24 26.48
C LYS A 31 2.79 0.77 25.05
N GLN A 32 1.57 0.66 24.53
CA GLN A 32 1.23 1.21 23.20
C GLN A 32 1.40 2.73 23.14
N GLN A 33 1.06 3.47 24.20
CA GLN A 33 1.31 4.92 24.25
C GLN A 33 2.80 5.27 24.30
N GLU A 34 3.61 4.51 25.03
CA GLU A 34 5.06 4.68 25.06
C GLU A 34 5.70 4.42 23.70
N VAL A 35 5.34 3.30 23.06
CA VAL A 35 5.76 2.95 21.70
C VAL A 35 5.36 4.04 20.71
N LYS A 36 4.10 4.50 20.76
CA LYS A 36 3.62 5.61 19.92
C LYS A 36 4.47 6.87 20.09
N LYS A 37 4.77 7.29 21.31
CA LYS A 37 5.59 8.49 21.58
C LYS A 37 7.02 8.30 21.08
N GLY A 38 7.62 7.13 21.32
CA GLY A 38 8.98 6.80 20.89
C GLY A 38 9.12 6.77 19.37
N MET A 39 8.14 6.17 18.67
CA MET A 39 8.06 6.13 17.22
C MET A 39 7.95 7.54 16.63
N LEU A 40 7.00 8.35 17.09
CA LEU A 40 6.81 9.72 16.60
C LEU A 40 8.07 10.57 16.80
N LYS A 41 8.76 10.41 17.93
CA LYS A 41 10.03 11.12 18.19
C LYS A 41 11.12 10.70 17.19
N GLN A 42 11.27 9.40 16.92
CA GLN A 42 12.24 8.88 15.95
C GLN A 42 11.95 9.40 14.54
N LEU A 43 10.69 9.32 14.09
CA LEU A 43 10.27 9.84 12.78
C LEU A 43 10.51 11.36 12.67
N SER A 44 10.13 12.11 13.70
CA SER A 44 10.31 13.58 13.70
C SER A 44 11.78 13.96 13.69
N SER A 45 12.63 13.21 14.40
CA SER A 45 14.08 13.39 14.36
C SER A 45 14.68 13.00 13.00
N LYS A 46 14.16 11.97 12.33
CA LYS A 46 14.64 11.49 11.03
C LYS A 46 14.28 12.45 9.90
N TYR A 47 13.09 13.02 9.93
CA TYR A 47 12.51 13.78 8.81
C TYR A 47 12.30 15.27 9.08
N GLY A 48 12.58 15.76 10.29
CA GLY A 48 12.38 17.18 10.65
C GLY A 48 10.91 17.64 10.57
N LYS A 49 9.96 16.72 10.68
CA LYS A 49 8.51 16.97 10.55
C LYS A 49 7.76 16.35 11.72
N ASP A 50 6.67 16.98 12.16
CA ASP A 50 5.75 16.36 13.10
C ASP A 50 4.84 15.35 12.39
N PHE A 51 4.51 14.26 13.07
CA PHE A 51 3.65 13.20 12.55
C PHE A 51 2.47 12.92 13.50
N ILE A 52 1.39 12.37 12.94
CA ILE A 52 0.20 11.93 13.66
C ILE A 52 -0.05 10.46 13.33
N VAL A 53 -0.34 9.67 14.36
CA VAL A 53 -0.75 8.27 14.20
C VAL A 53 -2.25 8.21 14.00
N ASN A 54 -2.70 7.67 12.88
CA ASN A 54 -4.10 7.35 12.61
C ASN A 54 -4.50 6.11 13.43
N HIS A 55 -3.70 5.05 13.29
CA HIS A 55 -3.98 3.74 13.87
C HIS A 55 -2.67 3.02 14.23
N ILE A 56 -2.71 2.16 15.26
CA ILE A 56 -1.59 1.32 15.64
C ILE A 56 -2.09 0.01 16.26
N ILE A 57 -1.65 -1.11 15.71
CA ILE A 57 -1.97 -2.47 16.15
C ILE A 57 -0.68 -3.15 16.63
N TYR A 58 -0.80 -3.96 17.68
CA TYR A 58 0.24 -4.91 18.07
C TYR A 58 -0.12 -6.30 17.53
N GLU A 59 0.82 -6.93 16.85
CA GLU A 59 0.68 -8.30 16.37
C GLU A 59 1.88 -9.13 16.83
N LYS A 60 1.62 -10.37 17.21
CA LYS A 60 2.65 -11.35 17.57
C LYS A 60 2.24 -12.69 16.99
N ALA A 61 3.03 -13.22 16.06
CA ALA A 61 2.72 -14.53 15.48
C ALA A 61 2.92 -15.62 16.53
N LEU A 62 2.15 -16.70 16.41
CA LEU A 62 2.26 -17.83 17.32
C LEU A 62 3.65 -18.49 17.16
N GLY A 63 4.43 -18.48 18.22
CA GLY A 63 5.79 -19.04 18.22
C GLY A 63 6.90 -18.01 18.12
N ASP A 64 6.58 -16.74 17.89
CA ASP A 64 7.58 -15.67 17.93
C ASP A 64 7.95 -15.31 19.38
N ASP A 65 9.21 -14.98 19.60
CA ASP A 65 9.70 -14.51 20.90
C ASP A 65 9.21 -13.07 21.17
N GLU A 66 9.16 -12.24 20.13
CA GLU A 66 8.77 -10.83 20.18
C GLU A 66 7.73 -10.51 19.09
N GLY A 67 6.73 -9.71 19.42
CA GLY A 67 5.78 -9.13 18.48
C GLY A 67 6.25 -7.80 17.92
N MET A 68 5.41 -7.20 17.08
CA MET A 68 5.68 -5.94 16.42
C MET A 68 4.43 -5.08 16.39
N TYR A 69 4.62 -3.76 16.51
CA TYR A 69 3.59 -2.79 16.27
C TYR A 69 3.62 -2.37 14.80
N SER A 70 2.46 -2.38 14.14
CA SER A 70 2.25 -1.74 12.85
C SER A 70 1.39 -0.50 13.05
N ALA A 71 1.86 0.64 12.56
CA ALA A 71 1.18 1.92 12.68
C ALA A 71 0.95 2.57 11.32
N GLU A 72 -0.21 3.19 11.15
CA GLU A 72 -0.53 4.11 10.07
C GLU A 72 -0.26 5.53 10.55
N VAL A 73 0.64 6.22 9.85
CA VAL A 73 1.17 7.52 10.26
C VAL A 73 1.10 8.49 9.09
N TYR A 74 0.81 9.75 9.36
CA TYR A 74 0.84 10.82 8.36
C TYR A 74 1.50 12.09 8.91
N PRO A 75 2.15 12.91 8.07
CA PRO A 75 2.73 14.17 8.52
C PRO A 75 1.63 15.16 8.90
N LYS A 76 1.87 15.93 9.97
CA LYS A 76 0.93 16.94 10.46
C LYS A 76 0.65 17.97 9.37
N GLY A 77 -0.62 18.07 8.97
CA GLY A 77 -1.07 18.98 7.90
C GLY A 77 -1.23 18.33 6.52
N ASN A 78 -0.90 17.06 6.35
CA ASN A 78 -1.17 16.32 5.12
C ASN A 78 -1.58 14.87 5.42
N LYS A 79 -2.89 14.66 5.62
CA LYS A 79 -3.46 13.35 5.91
C LYS A 79 -3.40 12.39 4.71
N ASP A 80 -3.38 12.93 3.49
CA ASP A 80 -3.37 12.11 2.27
C ASP A 80 -2.04 11.38 2.05
N LEU A 81 -1.01 11.75 2.83
CA LEU A 81 0.29 11.09 2.83
C LEU A 81 0.43 10.14 4.03
N GLU A 82 -0.50 9.20 4.16
CA GLU A 82 -0.48 8.15 5.16
C GLU A 82 0.42 6.98 4.72
N PHE A 83 1.33 6.57 5.60
CA PHE A 83 2.33 5.54 5.35
C PHE A 83 2.42 4.58 6.54
N GLN A 84 2.99 3.39 6.29
CA GLN A 84 3.11 2.35 7.29
C GLN A 84 4.44 2.45 8.02
N VAL A 85 4.42 2.19 9.33
CA VAL A 85 5.60 2.16 10.19
C VAL A 85 5.55 0.89 11.02
N PHE A 86 6.67 0.18 11.06
CA PHE A 86 6.86 -1.02 11.85
C PHE A 86 7.81 -0.71 13.02
N VAL A 87 7.39 -1.06 14.23
CA VAL A 87 8.10 -0.76 15.46
C VAL A 87 8.17 -2.00 16.33
N SER A 88 9.35 -2.37 16.80
CA SER A 88 9.54 -3.50 17.71
C SER A 88 8.89 -3.25 19.06
N GLU A 89 8.73 -4.30 19.88
CA GLU A 89 8.14 -4.18 21.22
C GLU A 89 8.84 -3.18 22.14
N ASN A 90 10.15 -3.00 21.95
CA ASN A 90 10.98 -2.06 22.70
C ASN A 90 10.93 -0.62 22.15
N GLY A 91 10.05 -0.35 21.18
CA GLY A 91 9.81 1.00 20.65
C GLY A 91 10.84 1.46 19.62
N LYS A 92 11.71 0.59 19.10
CA LYS A 92 12.65 0.95 18.02
C LYS A 92 11.97 0.85 16.67
N LEU A 93 12.20 1.84 15.81
CA LEU A 93 11.73 1.80 14.45
C LEU A 93 12.49 0.69 13.70
N VAL A 94 11.72 -0.27 13.15
CA VAL A 94 12.23 -1.39 12.37
C VAL A 94 12.24 -1.01 10.90
N ASP A 95 11.11 -0.51 10.40
CA ASP A 95 10.92 -0.14 9.00
C ASP A 95 9.83 0.92 8.85
N GLU A 96 9.85 1.67 7.75
CA GLU A 96 8.84 2.67 7.39
C GLU A 96 8.84 2.99 5.89
N SER A 97 7.67 3.35 5.37
CA SER A 97 7.48 3.60 3.93
C SER A 97 7.25 5.08 3.58
N PHE A 98 7.78 6.05 4.34
CA PHE A 98 7.46 7.47 4.12
C PHE A 98 7.97 8.00 2.78
N LYS A 99 9.25 7.77 2.46
CA LYS A 99 9.85 8.19 1.19
C LYS A 99 9.12 7.55 0.00
N GLU A 100 8.92 6.23 0.07
CA GLU A 100 8.21 5.48 -0.96
C GLU A 100 6.80 6.02 -1.17
N THR A 101 6.06 6.26 -0.10
CA THR A 101 4.69 6.78 -0.16
C THR A 101 4.63 8.18 -0.79
N LYS A 102 5.57 9.07 -0.44
CA LYS A 102 5.69 10.40 -1.08
C LYS A 102 5.95 10.27 -2.56
N TRP A 103 6.99 9.54 -2.94
CA TRP A 103 7.38 9.41 -4.34
C TRP A 103 6.31 8.69 -5.16
N ARG A 104 5.59 7.74 -4.56
CA ARG A 104 4.42 7.09 -5.17
C ARG A 104 3.29 8.09 -5.43
N SER A 105 2.98 8.96 -4.46
CA SER A 105 1.98 10.03 -4.64
C SER A 105 2.37 10.97 -5.78
N GLU A 106 3.65 11.31 -5.90
CA GLU A 106 4.18 12.13 -7.00
C GLU A 106 4.15 11.39 -8.34
N ALA A 107 4.46 10.09 -8.37
CA ALA A 107 4.31 9.27 -9.57
C ALA A 107 2.85 9.23 -10.05
N ILE A 108 1.88 9.05 -9.16
CA ILE A 108 0.44 9.09 -9.48
C ILE A 108 0.06 10.42 -10.15
N LYS A 109 0.58 11.54 -9.65
CA LYS A 109 0.40 12.88 -10.25
C LYS A 109 1.06 13.00 -11.62
N SER A 110 2.23 12.40 -11.82
CA SER A 110 2.91 12.38 -13.14
C SER A 110 2.09 11.65 -14.20
N TRP A 111 1.27 10.67 -13.79
CA TRP A 111 0.38 9.91 -14.67
C TRP A 111 -0.96 10.64 -14.95
N GLU A 112 -1.35 11.61 -14.12
CA GLU A 112 -2.65 12.29 -14.18
C GLU A 112 -2.96 12.93 -15.54
N PRO A 113 -2.03 13.66 -16.20
CA PRO A 113 -2.31 14.24 -17.52
C PRO A 113 -2.69 13.19 -18.56
N PHE A 114 -2.01 12.04 -18.55
CA PHE A 114 -2.29 10.93 -19.45
C PHE A 114 -3.59 10.22 -19.11
N MET A 115 -3.83 9.96 -17.81
CA MET A 115 -4.99 9.23 -17.33
C MET A 115 -6.31 10.00 -17.53
N SER A 116 -6.26 11.33 -17.44
CA SER A 116 -7.43 12.20 -17.55
C SER A 116 -8.25 12.01 -18.83
N LYS A 117 -7.63 11.59 -19.94
CA LYS A 117 -8.30 11.38 -21.23
C LYS A 117 -9.23 10.18 -21.26
N PHE A 118 -9.04 9.22 -20.35
CA PHE A 118 -9.87 8.01 -20.29
C PHE A 118 -11.18 8.25 -19.49
N GLY A 119 -11.42 9.49 -19.06
CA GLY A 119 -12.66 9.87 -18.40
C GLY A 119 -12.78 9.24 -17.02
N ASN A 120 -13.88 8.52 -16.77
CA ASN A 120 -14.20 8.01 -15.46
C ASN A 120 -13.48 6.70 -15.11
N ILE A 121 -12.17 6.79 -14.87
CA ILE A 121 -11.35 5.71 -14.31
C ILE A 121 -10.93 6.00 -12.86
N THR A 122 -10.57 4.94 -12.14
CA THR A 122 -9.80 4.99 -10.89
C THR A 122 -8.48 4.30 -11.17
N TYR A 123 -7.35 4.84 -10.69
CA TYR A 123 -6.05 4.24 -10.92
C TYR A 123 -5.14 4.37 -9.71
N ALA A 124 -4.18 3.46 -9.63
CA ALA A 124 -3.07 3.49 -8.70
C ALA A 124 -1.78 3.23 -9.47
N VAL A 125 -0.69 3.83 -8.99
CA VAL A 125 0.66 3.60 -9.52
C VAL A 125 1.51 3.19 -8.33
N ASN A 126 2.08 2.00 -8.37
CA ASN A 126 3.13 1.59 -7.45
C ASN A 126 4.47 1.73 -8.16
N ILE A 127 5.49 2.13 -7.41
CA ILE A 127 6.84 2.34 -7.93
C ILE A 127 7.78 1.36 -7.24
N HIS A 128 8.81 0.94 -7.96
CA HIS A 128 9.95 0.23 -7.38
C HIS A 128 11.22 0.97 -7.75
N ILE A 129 11.87 1.52 -6.72
CA ILE A 129 13.17 2.17 -6.80
C ILE A 129 14.16 1.26 -6.07
N PRO A 130 15.24 0.79 -6.71
CA PRO A 130 16.29 0.03 -6.04
C PRO A 130 16.81 0.77 -4.80
N GLU A 131 17.08 0.03 -3.73
CA GLU A 131 17.49 0.58 -2.43
C GLU A 131 18.75 1.45 -2.57
N GLU A 132 19.71 1.00 -3.36
CA GLU A 132 20.98 1.72 -3.58
C GLU A 132 20.76 3.08 -4.24
N ILE A 133 19.66 3.24 -4.98
CA ILE A 133 19.25 4.53 -5.56
C ILE A 133 18.48 5.32 -4.51
N ALA A 134 17.49 4.71 -3.85
CA ALA A 134 16.63 5.36 -2.86
C ALA A 134 17.41 5.98 -1.68
N GLU A 135 18.50 5.36 -1.26
CA GLU A 135 19.38 5.87 -0.19
C GLU A 135 20.11 7.16 -0.56
N GLN A 136 20.32 7.43 -1.86
CA GLN A 136 21.01 8.64 -2.33
C GLN A 136 20.13 9.90 -2.25
N TYR A 137 18.82 9.73 -2.06
CA TYR A 137 17.84 10.80 -2.06
C TYR A 137 17.22 11.01 -0.68
N SER A 138 16.99 12.25 -0.33
CA SER A 138 16.21 12.70 0.83
C SER A 138 14.71 12.61 0.57
N VAL A 139 13.89 12.83 1.60
CA VAL A 139 12.43 12.89 1.40
C VAL A 139 12.01 14.17 0.69
N GLU A 140 12.85 15.21 0.70
CA GLU A 140 12.62 16.48 0.02
C GLU A 140 12.74 16.34 -1.50
N ASP A 141 13.59 15.44 -1.98
CA ASP A 141 13.76 15.15 -3.41
C ASP A 141 12.49 14.58 -4.03
N THR A 142 12.23 14.96 -5.28
CA THR A 142 11.00 14.61 -6.01
C THR A 142 11.16 13.32 -6.82
N TYR A 143 10.06 12.62 -7.02
CA TYR A 143 10.02 11.45 -7.90
C TYR A 143 10.49 11.80 -9.32
N GLU A 144 10.15 12.98 -9.83
CA GLU A 144 10.55 13.43 -11.17
C GLU A 144 12.08 13.53 -11.29
N GLU A 145 12.76 14.07 -10.28
CA GLU A 145 14.23 14.15 -10.28
C GLU A 145 14.88 12.76 -10.30
N ILE A 146 14.35 11.83 -9.51
CA ILE A 146 14.83 10.44 -9.47
C ILE A 146 14.55 9.75 -10.81
N TYR A 147 13.34 9.89 -11.33
CA TYR A 147 12.89 9.31 -12.59
C TYR A 147 13.75 9.77 -13.76
N GLN A 148 14.01 11.08 -13.91
CA GLN A 148 14.81 11.59 -15.01
C GLN A 148 16.24 11.04 -15.02
N LYS A 149 16.81 10.78 -13.84
CA LYS A 149 18.18 10.25 -13.70
C LYS A 149 18.25 8.73 -13.79
N HIS A 150 17.21 8.02 -13.33
CA HIS A 150 17.28 6.59 -13.04
C HIS A 150 16.16 5.74 -13.64
N LYS A 151 15.26 6.29 -14.47
CA LYS A 151 14.12 5.55 -15.07
C LYS A 151 14.50 4.17 -15.60
N HIS A 152 15.64 4.03 -16.28
CA HIS A 152 16.10 2.76 -16.85
C HIS A 152 16.50 1.68 -15.82
N LEU A 153 16.49 2.00 -14.52
CA LEU A 153 16.75 1.09 -13.41
C LEU A 153 15.52 0.87 -12.51
N MET A 154 14.46 1.66 -12.71
CA MET A 154 13.23 1.65 -11.90
C MET A 154 12.11 0.88 -12.60
N SER A 155 11.10 0.49 -11.83
CA SER A 155 9.88 -0.10 -12.36
C SER A 155 8.62 0.62 -11.87
N GLU A 156 7.56 0.57 -12.66
CA GLU A 156 6.22 1.03 -12.26
C GLU A 156 5.17 -0.06 -12.50
N TYR A 157 4.19 -0.15 -11.60
CA TYR A 157 3.04 -1.04 -11.70
C TYR A 157 1.78 -0.19 -11.66
N VAL A 158 1.05 -0.17 -12.77
CA VAL A 158 -0.15 0.64 -12.92
C VAL A 158 -1.38 -0.24 -12.85
N PHE A 159 -2.28 0.07 -11.93
CA PHE A 159 -3.57 -0.58 -11.79
C PHE A 159 -4.65 0.40 -12.17
N ILE A 160 -5.57 0.00 -13.05
CA ILE A 160 -6.67 0.82 -13.54
C ILE A 160 -7.96 0.04 -13.36
N GLY A 161 -8.91 0.63 -12.65
CA GLY A 161 -10.27 0.12 -12.49
C GLY A 161 -11.27 1.04 -13.18
N GLN A 162 -12.14 0.46 -14.00
CA GLN A 162 -13.22 1.18 -14.66
C GLN A 162 -14.55 0.45 -14.46
N ILE A 163 -15.58 1.17 -14.05
CA ILE A 163 -16.95 0.65 -14.06
C ILE A 163 -17.55 0.93 -15.44
N GLU A 164 -17.87 -0.13 -16.19
CA GLU A 164 -18.42 -0.06 -17.54
C GLU A 164 -19.66 -0.94 -17.64
N LYS A 165 -20.83 -0.33 -17.85
CA LYS A 165 -22.12 -1.05 -17.84
C LYS A 165 -22.26 -2.04 -18.99
N SER A 166 -21.54 -1.82 -20.09
CA SER A 166 -21.55 -2.69 -21.26
C SER A 166 -20.14 -2.75 -21.84
N PHE A 167 -19.44 -3.85 -21.56
CA PHE A 167 -18.08 -4.06 -22.03
C PHE A 167 -18.05 -4.26 -23.55
N ASP A 168 -17.27 -3.45 -24.27
CA ASP A 168 -16.96 -3.62 -25.69
C ASP A 168 -15.46 -3.91 -25.83
N LYS A 169 -15.13 -5.19 -26.05
CA LYS A 169 -13.74 -5.64 -26.16
C LYS A 169 -12.94 -4.83 -27.18
N LYS A 170 -13.50 -4.52 -28.35
CA LYS A 170 -12.76 -3.82 -29.42
C LYS A 170 -12.45 -2.38 -29.02
N LYS A 171 -13.44 -1.69 -28.45
CA LYS A 171 -13.28 -0.32 -27.93
C LYS A 171 -12.25 -0.29 -26.80
N GLU A 172 -12.37 -1.21 -25.83
CA GLU A 172 -11.48 -1.22 -24.67
C GLU A 172 -10.06 -1.68 -25.03
N THR A 173 -9.87 -2.62 -25.98
CA THR A 173 -8.54 -2.95 -26.51
C THR A 173 -7.83 -1.73 -27.08
N ALA A 174 -8.52 -0.84 -27.79
CA ALA A 174 -7.88 0.37 -28.34
C ALA A 174 -7.31 1.29 -27.24
N ARG A 175 -8.00 1.38 -26.09
CA ARG A 175 -7.54 2.15 -24.92
C ARG A 175 -6.35 1.49 -24.25
N VAL A 176 -6.38 0.16 -24.14
CA VAL A 176 -5.26 -0.61 -23.59
C VAL A 176 -4.01 -0.50 -24.48
N ILE A 177 -4.16 -0.47 -25.81
CA ILE A 177 -3.05 -0.21 -26.74
C ILE A 177 -2.43 1.17 -26.46
N GLU A 178 -3.25 2.20 -26.29
CA GLU A 178 -2.78 3.55 -26.00
C GLU A 178 -2.01 3.63 -24.67
N MET A 179 -2.52 2.94 -23.63
CA MET A 179 -1.84 2.79 -22.34
C MET A 179 -0.51 2.05 -22.46
N ALA A 180 -0.48 0.93 -23.19
CA ALA A 180 0.73 0.14 -23.38
C ALA A 180 1.83 0.95 -24.10
N ASN A 181 1.47 1.68 -25.16
CA ASN A 181 2.40 2.53 -25.88
C ASN A 181 2.93 3.68 -25.00
N HIS A 182 2.09 4.26 -24.14
CA HIS A 182 2.57 5.29 -23.20
C HIS A 182 3.50 4.72 -22.13
N ALA A 183 3.19 3.55 -21.56
CA ALA A 183 4.07 2.88 -20.61
C ALA A 183 5.44 2.55 -21.23
N LEU A 184 5.48 2.15 -22.51
CA LEU A 184 6.73 1.94 -23.25
C LEU A 184 7.54 3.24 -23.41
N GLN A 185 6.87 4.37 -23.67
CA GLN A 185 7.49 5.70 -23.81
C GLN A 185 8.10 6.23 -22.50
N ARG A 186 7.73 5.68 -21.34
CA ARG A 186 8.34 6.03 -20.05
C ARG A 186 9.75 5.45 -19.88
N GLU A 187 10.16 4.52 -20.76
CA GLU A 187 11.52 3.97 -20.84
C GLU A 187 12.05 3.35 -19.53
N LEU A 188 11.14 2.93 -18.65
CA LEU A 188 11.48 2.25 -17.41
C LEU A 188 12.19 0.92 -17.65
N LYS A 189 12.98 0.45 -16.68
CA LYS A 189 13.58 -0.90 -16.70
C LYS A 189 12.52 -1.95 -16.97
N ASP A 190 11.41 -1.86 -16.26
CA ASP A 190 10.23 -2.68 -16.42
C ASP A 190 8.97 -1.86 -16.11
N PHE A 191 7.83 -2.33 -16.57
CA PHE A 191 6.54 -1.86 -16.12
C PHE A 191 5.54 -3.01 -16.13
N SER A 192 4.48 -2.90 -15.35
CA SER A 192 3.28 -3.72 -15.53
C SER A 192 2.04 -2.85 -15.54
N VAL A 193 1.06 -3.25 -16.35
CA VAL A 193 -0.25 -2.63 -16.40
C VAL A 193 -1.29 -3.71 -16.19
N GLU A 194 -2.22 -3.45 -15.27
CA GLU A 194 -3.46 -4.18 -15.13
C GLU A 194 -4.61 -3.20 -15.30
N TRP A 195 -5.41 -3.38 -16.36
CA TRP A 195 -6.60 -2.60 -16.59
C TRP A 195 -7.82 -3.50 -16.52
N THR A 196 -8.65 -3.30 -15.50
CA THR A 196 -9.83 -4.11 -15.20
C THR A 196 -11.11 -3.30 -15.41
N TYR A 197 -12.06 -3.91 -16.11
CA TYR A 197 -13.39 -3.40 -16.42
C TYR A 197 -14.42 -4.21 -15.64
N TYR A 198 -15.20 -3.54 -14.82
CA TYR A 198 -16.25 -4.12 -14.00
C TYR A 198 -17.63 -3.78 -14.55
N GLU A 199 -18.51 -4.78 -14.66
CA GLU A 199 -19.86 -4.57 -15.20
C GLU A 199 -20.75 -3.72 -14.27
N LYS A 200 -20.44 -3.68 -12.97
CA LYS A 200 -21.18 -2.95 -11.94
C LYS A 200 -20.26 -2.56 -10.77
N GLY A 201 -20.64 -1.55 -10.00
CA GLY A 201 -19.89 -1.13 -8.82
C GLY A 201 -20.01 0.36 -8.55
N LYS A 202 -19.35 0.82 -7.49
CA LYS A 202 -19.16 2.25 -7.21
C LYS A 202 -17.74 2.64 -7.60
N LYS A 203 -17.59 3.85 -8.14
CA LYS A 203 -16.29 4.43 -8.44
C LYS A 203 -15.70 4.99 -7.14
N ASN A 204 -14.86 4.23 -6.46
CA ASN A 204 -14.07 4.69 -5.31
C ASN A 204 -12.72 3.94 -5.25
N ALA A 205 -11.92 4.20 -4.22
CA ALA A 205 -10.62 3.57 -4.01
C ALA A 205 -10.71 2.03 -3.96
N ASP A 206 -11.86 1.51 -3.52
CA ASP A 206 -12.13 0.08 -3.34
C ASP A 206 -12.51 -0.63 -4.67
N VAL A 207 -12.40 0.06 -5.82
CA VAL A 207 -12.72 -0.57 -7.12
C VAL A 207 -11.89 -1.83 -7.37
N PHE A 208 -10.72 -1.95 -6.73
CA PHE A 208 -9.85 -3.12 -6.82
C PHE A 208 -10.31 -4.29 -5.95
N GLU A 209 -11.16 -4.05 -4.95
CA GLU A 209 -11.77 -5.08 -4.09
C GLU A 209 -12.97 -5.76 -4.77
N LEU A 210 -13.48 -5.19 -5.88
CA LEU A 210 -14.62 -5.73 -6.63
C LEU A 210 -14.28 -7.00 -7.42
N ARG A 211 -13.00 -7.29 -7.64
CA ARG A 211 -12.51 -8.40 -8.49
C ARG A 211 -13.09 -9.76 -8.10
N ASP A 212 -13.26 -10.01 -6.81
CA ASP A 212 -13.71 -11.33 -6.33
C ASP A 212 -15.24 -11.48 -6.32
N THR A 213 -15.98 -10.41 -6.61
CA THR A 213 -17.44 -10.36 -6.39
C THR A 213 -18.23 -9.88 -7.61
N VAL A 214 -17.55 -9.33 -8.62
CA VAL A 214 -18.16 -8.76 -9.81
C VAL A 214 -17.51 -9.34 -11.07
N PRO A 215 -18.30 -9.89 -12.02
CA PRO A 215 -17.80 -10.28 -13.33
C PRO A 215 -16.98 -9.15 -13.96
N SER A 216 -15.78 -9.49 -14.44
CA SER A 216 -14.85 -8.49 -14.94
C SER A 216 -13.99 -8.98 -16.08
N TYR A 217 -13.46 -8.03 -16.83
CA TYR A 217 -12.56 -8.27 -17.94
C TYR A 217 -11.27 -7.48 -17.70
N SER A 218 -10.12 -8.08 -17.92
CA SER A 218 -8.84 -7.40 -17.71
C SER A 218 -7.84 -7.65 -18.81
N TRP A 219 -6.95 -6.67 -19.01
CA TRP A 219 -5.67 -6.89 -19.65
C TRP A 219 -4.56 -6.76 -18.61
N ARG A 220 -3.70 -7.77 -18.52
CA ARG A 220 -2.52 -7.74 -17.64
C ARG A 220 -1.26 -8.07 -18.43
N PHE A 221 -0.39 -7.07 -18.58
CA PHE A 221 0.86 -7.21 -19.33
C PHE A 221 2.02 -6.51 -18.63
N SER A 222 3.23 -6.83 -19.07
CA SER A 222 4.47 -6.20 -18.61
C SER A 222 5.36 -5.84 -19.79
N ARG A 223 6.44 -5.08 -19.56
CA ARG A 223 7.40 -4.72 -20.61
C ARG A 223 7.92 -5.94 -21.37
N LYS A 224 8.12 -7.08 -20.71
CA LYS A 224 8.57 -8.33 -21.36
C LYS A 224 7.52 -8.95 -22.28
N GLY A 225 6.24 -8.70 -21.98
CA GLY A 225 5.11 -9.24 -22.74
C GLY A 225 4.73 -8.42 -23.96
N VAL A 226 5.17 -7.16 -24.07
CA VAL A 226 4.79 -6.27 -25.17
C VAL A 226 6.02 -5.61 -25.80
N SER A 227 6.04 -5.50 -27.14
CA SER A 227 7.09 -4.81 -27.90
C SER A 227 6.65 -3.41 -28.32
N ASN A 228 7.59 -2.63 -28.86
CA ASN A 228 7.29 -1.33 -29.46
C ASN A 228 6.29 -1.49 -30.62
N GLY A 229 5.23 -0.67 -30.63
CA GLY A 229 4.17 -0.74 -31.65
C GLY A 229 3.09 -1.77 -31.31
N VAL A 230 2.52 -1.66 -30.11
CA VAL A 230 1.51 -2.59 -29.59
C VAL A 230 0.25 -2.61 -30.49
N THR A 231 -0.19 -3.80 -30.88
CA THR A 231 -1.40 -4.06 -31.68
C THR A 231 -2.45 -4.82 -30.86
N ALA A 232 -3.68 -4.89 -31.36
CA ALA A 232 -4.75 -5.70 -30.75
C ALA A 232 -4.35 -7.18 -30.65
N GLU A 233 -3.74 -7.73 -31.71
CA GLU A 233 -3.27 -9.11 -31.76
C GLU A 233 -2.19 -9.39 -30.69
N SER A 234 -1.29 -8.43 -30.46
CA SER A 234 -0.26 -8.57 -29.43
C SER A 234 -0.81 -8.53 -28.00
N LEU A 235 -2.01 -7.98 -27.79
CA LEU A 235 -2.65 -7.88 -26.48
C LEU A 235 -3.61 -9.03 -26.16
N GLU A 236 -4.02 -9.81 -27.16
CA GLU A 236 -4.97 -10.90 -26.99
C GLU A 236 -4.52 -11.96 -25.96
N PRO A 237 -3.23 -12.37 -25.89
CA PRO A 237 -2.78 -13.32 -24.88
C PRO A 237 -2.88 -12.82 -23.43
N PHE A 238 -3.01 -11.51 -23.23
CA PHE A 238 -3.08 -10.87 -21.92
C PHE A 238 -4.51 -10.58 -21.46
N PHE A 239 -5.50 -10.89 -22.30
CA PHE A 239 -6.92 -10.71 -21.98
C PHE A 239 -7.41 -11.84 -21.07
N THR A 240 -8.17 -11.50 -20.04
CA THR A 240 -8.78 -12.45 -19.12
C THR A 240 -10.19 -12.02 -18.76
N GLN A 241 -11.10 -12.99 -18.66
CA GLN A 241 -12.43 -12.83 -18.10
C GLN A 241 -12.46 -13.53 -16.72
N HIS A 242 -12.94 -12.82 -15.70
CA HIS A 242 -13.08 -13.29 -14.31
C HIS A 242 -14.55 -13.45 -13.94
#